data_AF-A0A9D8U1I1-F1
#
_entry.id   AF-A0A9D8U1I1-F1
#
_cell.length_a   1.000
_cell.length_b   1.000
_cell.length_c   1.000
_cell.angle_alpha   90.00
_cell.angle_beta   90.00
_cell.angle_gamma   90.00
#
_symmetry.space_group_name_H-M   'P 1'
#
loop_
_entity.id
_entity.type
_entity.pdbx_description
1 polymer ?
#
loop_
_entity_poly.entity_id
_entity_poly.type
_entity_poly.pdbx_seq_one_letter_code
_entity_poly.pdbx_strand_id
1 'polypeptide(L)'
;MVMKGNSRTRFSVQAELETSTLSRVLELFTIRGMVCDTLSARKTNDGLQWIELDCSDLEDQHATVLLNKIRQIITVRSAQAETTLLAS
;
A
#
# COMPACT_ATOMS: atom_id res chain seq x y z
N MET A 1 -20.87 14.90 2.96
CA MET A 1 -19.67 15.65 3.39
C MET A 1 -18.73 14.62 3.99
N VAL A 2 -17.76 14.13 3.19
CA VAL A 2 -16.77 13.16 3.66
C VAL A 2 -15.72 13.94 4.43
N MET A 3 -15.57 13.67 5.72
CA MET A 3 -14.56 14.32 6.55
C MET A 3 -13.18 13.86 6.11
N LYS A 4 -12.52 14.67 5.27
CA LYS A 4 -11.08 14.58 5.04
C LYS A 4 -10.37 14.91 6.35
N GLY A 5 -9.65 13.95 6.90
CA GLY A 5 -8.76 14.06 8.05
C GLY A 5 -8.86 12.90 9.04
N ASN A 6 -9.81 11.97 8.89
CA ASN A 6 -10.18 11.03 9.95
C ASN A 6 -9.89 9.55 9.65
N SER A 7 -9.23 9.21 8.56
CA SER A 7 -8.84 7.82 8.30
C SER A 7 -7.41 7.69 7.79
N ARG A 8 -6.77 6.57 8.15
CA ARG A 8 -5.49 6.15 7.61
C ARG A 8 -5.62 4.71 7.13
N THR A 9 -5.26 4.48 5.87
CA THR A 9 -5.17 3.13 5.31
C THR A 9 -3.71 2.73 5.19
N ARG A 10 -3.34 1.62 5.84
CA ARG A 10 -2.03 1.00 5.74
C ARG A 10 -2.08 -0.16 4.76
N PHE A 11 -1.26 -0.11 3.73
CA PHE A 11 -0.96 -1.25 2.87
C PHE A 11 0.29 -1.96 3.39
N SER A 12 0.19 -3.27 3.58
CA SER A 12 1.34 -4.12 3.91
C SER A 12 1.50 -5.17 2.83
N VAL A 13 2.68 -5.22 2.21
CA VAL A 13 2.96 -6.07 1.06
C VAL A 13 4.20 -6.89 1.34
N GLN A 14 4.08 -8.21 1.23
CA GLN A 14 5.21 -9.13 1.22
C GLN A 14 5.47 -9.59 -0.20
N ALA A 15 6.70 -9.45 -0.66
CA ALA A 15 7.06 -9.73 -2.03
C ALA A 15 8.47 -10.30 -2.17
N GLU A 16 8.79 -10.85 -3.33
CA GLU A 16 10.17 -11.20 -3.69
C GLU A 16 11.07 -9.97 -3.65
N LEU A 17 12.33 -10.18 -3.24
CA LEU A 17 13.36 -9.13 -3.28
C LEU A 17 13.91 -8.97 -4.70
N GLU A 18 13.08 -8.46 -5.61
CA GLU A 18 13.48 -8.08 -6.97
C GLU A 18 13.58 -6.56 -7.11
N THR A 19 14.52 -6.10 -7.95
CA THR A 19 14.84 -4.68 -8.12
C THR A 19 13.63 -3.83 -8.56
N SER A 20 12.64 -4.41 -9.22
CA SER A 20 11.50 -3.69 -9.81
C SER A 20 10.20 -3.77 -9.00
N THR A 21 10.15 -4.59 -7.95
CA THR A 21 8.91 -4.86 -7.20
C THR A 21 8.40 -3.62 -6.50
N LEU A 22 9.28 -2.87 -5.81
CA LEU A 22 8.90 -1.62 -5.15
C LEU A 22 8.36 -0.60 -6.15
N SER A 23 9.03 -0.41 -7.28
CA SER A 23 8.62 0.52 -8.33
C SER A 23 7.24 0.18 -8.88
N ARG A 24 6.97 -1.10 -9.16
CA ARG A 24 5.65 -1.57 -9.64
C ARG A 24 4.54 -1.32 -8.64
N VAL A 25 4.79 -1.56 -7.34
CA VAL A 25 3.83 -1.23 -6.29
C VAL A 25 3.55 0.26 -6.29
N LEU A 26 4.57 1.11 -6.36
CA LEU A 26 4.43 2.56 -6.33
C LEU A 26 3.70 3.15 -7.53
N GLU A 27 3.97 2.64 -8.73
CA GLU A 27 3.30 3.09 -9.96
C GLU A 27 1.77 2.97 -9.87
N LEU A 28 1.24 1.96 -9.17
CA LEU A 28 -0.19 1.79 -8.99
C LEU A 28 -0.86 2.97 -8.27
N PHE A 29 -0.14 3.59 -7.33
CA PHE A 29 -0.58 4.77 -6.59
C PHE A 29 -0.38 6.03 -7.43
N THR A 30 0.79 6.17 -8.08
CA THR A 30 1.11 7.34 -8.91
C THR A 30 0.14 7.51 -10.08
N ILE A 31 -0.22 6.43 -10.78
CA ILE A 31 -1.18 6.46 -11.92
C ILE A 31 -2.57 6.97 -11.49
N ARG A 32 -2.92 6.82 -10.20
CA ARG A 32 -4.18 7.29 -9.62
C ARG A 32 -4.08 8.66 -8.98
N GLY A 33 -2.93 9.34 -9.11
CA GLY A 33 -2.68 10.63 -8.46
C GLY A 33 -2.65 10.53 -6.94
N MET A 34 -2.39 9.34 -6.38
CA MET A 34 -2.37 9.13 -4.94
C MET A 34 -0.95 9.28 -4.40
N VAL A 35 -0.84 10.07 -3.33
CA VAL A 35 0.39 10.24 -2.56
C VAL A 35 0.12 9.72 -1.16
N CYS A 36 0.90 8.74 -0.73
CA CYS A 36 0.85 8.22 0.63
C CYS A 36 1.79 9.04 1.52
N ASP A 37 1.43 9.19 2.79
CA ASP A 37 2.15 10.00 3.76
C ASP A 37 3.51 9.41 4.11
N THR A 38 3.54 8.07 4.22
CA THR A 38 4.76 7.34 4.54
C THR A 38 4.92 6.16 3.62
N LEU A 39 6.18 5.83 3.36
CA LEU A 39 6.60 4.63 2.69
C LEU A 39 7.80 4.05 3.42
N SER A 40 7.75 2.74 3.68
CA SER A 40 8.91 1.99 4.13
C SER A 40 9.06 0.73 3.29
N ALA A 41 10.31 0.36 3.01
CA ALA A 41 10.63 -0.87 2.35
C ALA A 41 11.86 -1.47 3.02
N ARG A 42 11.76 -2.70 3.48
CA ARG A 42 12.85 -3.41 4.16
C ARG A 42 12.99 -4.83 3.63
N LYS A 43 14.22 -5.34 3.65
CA LYS A 43 14.48 -6.76 3.48
C LYS A 43 14.09 -7.51 4.75
N THR A 44 13.44 -8.65 4.61
CA THR A 44 13.16 -9.56 5.73
C THR A 44 14.29 -10.58 5.91
N ASN A 45 14.34 -11.24 7.06
CA ASN A 45 15.34 -12.29 7.34
C ASN A 45 15.23 -13.47 6.37
N ASP A 46 14.04 -13.69 5.81
CA ASP A 46 13.72 -14.81 4.92
C ASP A 46 14.08 -14.52 3.46
N GLY A 47 14.78 -13.40 3.20
CA GLY A 47 15.19 -13.00 1.84
C GLY A 47 14.08 -12.32 1.02
N LEU A 48 12.93 -12.03 1.62
CA LEU A 48 11.83 -11.32 0.99
C LEU A 48 11.94 -9.81 1.22
N GLN A 49 11.04 -9.06 0.58
CA GLN A 49 10.83 -7.64 0.80
C GLN A 49 9.50 -7.41 1.50
N TRP A 50 9.50 -6.55 2.52
CA TRP A 50 8.31 -6.03 3.17
C TRP A 50 8.17 -4.55 2.84
N ILE A 51 7.03 -4.18 2.24
CA ILE A 51 6.71 -2.81 1.83
C ILE A 51 5.48 -2.35 2.61
N GLU A 52 5.57 -1.18 3.22
CA GLU A 52 4.48 -0.52 3.93
C GLU A 52 4.23 0.85 3.33
N LEU A 53 2.96 1.15 3.05
CA LEU A 53 2.50 2.48 2.62
C LEU A 53 1.35 2.91 3.54
N ASP A 54 1.46 4.07 4.18
CA ASP A 54 0.37 4.68 4.93
C ASP A 54 -0.20 5.85 4.14
N CYS A 55 -1.49 5.82 3.83
CA CYS A 55 -2.17 6.84 3.04
C CYS A 55 -3.37 7.37 3.83
N SER A 56 -3.39 8.67 4.13
CA SER A 56 -4.51 9.33 4.80
C SER A 56 -5.67 9.60 3.84
N ASP A 57 -6.89 9.59 4.38
CA ASP A 57 -8.13 9.95 3.69
C ASP A 57 -8.38 9.18 2.39
N LEU A 58 -7.93 7.93 2.35
CA LEU A 58 -8.18 7.04 1.24
C LEU A 58 -9.58 6.43 1.33
N GLU A 59 -10.38 6.63 0.29
CA GLU A 59 -11.70 6.00 0.16
C GLU A 59 -11.57 4.46 0.06
N ASP A 60 -12.43 3.72 0.76
CA ASP A 60 -12.39 2.25 0.82
C ASP A 60 -12.47 1.57 -0.55
N GLN A 61 -13.21 2.17 -1.50
CA GLN A 61 -13.29 1.66 -2.87
C GLN A 61 -11.92 1.75 -3.57
N HIS A 62 -11.21 2.88 -3.42
CA HIS A 62 -9.88 3.04 -3.98
C HIS A 62 -8.86 2.12 -3.29
N ALA A 63 -8.96 1.98 -1.96
CA ALA A 63 -8.12 1.04 -1.22
C ALA A 63 -8.28 -0.40 -1.71
N THR A 64 -9.53 -0.83 -1.92
CA THR A 64 -9.86 -2.17 -2.43
C THR A 64 -9.31 -2.39 -3.83
N VAL A 65 -9.47 -1.41 -4.73
CA VAL A 65 -8.94 -1.49 -6.11
C VAL A 65 -7.42 -1.59 -6.11
N LEU A 66 -6.74 -0.75 -5.32
CA LEU A 66 -5.28 -0.77 -5.19
C LEU A 66 -4.79 -2.11 -4.64
N LEU A 67 -5.39 -2.60 -3.55
CA LEU A 67 -5.04 -3.87 -2.95
C LEU A 67 -5.16 -5.03 -3.96
N ASN A 68 -6.26 -5.08 -4.72
CA ASN A 68 -6.46 -6.09 -5.74
C ASN A 68 -5.42 -5.99 -6.87
N LYS A 69 -5.01 -4.78 -7.25
CA LYS A 69 -3.96 -4.57 -8.25
C LYS A 69 -2.58 -4.96 -7.73
N ILE A 70 -2.26 -4.68 -6.46
CA ILE A 70 -1.01 -5.10 -5.83
C ILE A 70 -0.92 -6.63 -5.82
N ARG A 71 -2.01 -7.33 -5.47
CA ARG A 71 -2.08 -8.81 -5.48
C ARG A 71 -1.89 -9.44 -6.86
N GLN A 72 -2.05 -8.67 -7.94
CA GLN A 72 -1.83 -9.15 -9.31
C GLN A 72 -0.36 -9.04 -9.75
N ILE A 73 0.50 -8.37 -8.98
CA ILE A 73 1.93 -8.28 -9.29
C ILE A 73 2.56 -9.66 -9.02
N ILE A 74 3.21 -10.24 -10.04
CA ILE A 74 3.75 -11.61 -10.00
C ILE A 74 4.68 -11.84 -8.80
N THR A 75 5.48 -10.84 -8.43
CA THR A 75 6.44 -10.93 -7.31
C THR A 75 5.79 -10.77 -5.93
N VAL A 76 4.51 -10.41 -5.85
CA VAL A 76 3.81 -10.22 -4.57
C VAL A 76 3.28 -11.57 -4.08
N ARG A 77 3.69 -11.95 -2.87
CA ARG A 77 3.21 -13.17 -2.20
C ARG A 77 1.93 -12.93 -1.42
N SER A 78 1.89 -11.80 -0.70
CA SER A 78 0.73 -11.41 0.08
C SER A 78 0.63 -9.90 0.16
N ALA A 79 -0.61 -9.41 0.22
CA ALA A 79 -0.90 -8.01 0.46
C ALA A 79 -2.19 -7.88 1.27
N GLN A 80 -2.17 -6.94 2.20
CA GLN A 80 -3.32 -6.56 3.03
C GLN A 80 -3.43 -5.04 3.11
N ALA A 81 -4.65 -4.56 3.32
CA ALA A 81 -4.93 -3.17 3.61
C ALA A 81 -5.77 -3.10 4.89
N GLU A 82 -5.39 -2.23 5.81
CA GLU A 82 -6.11 -1.98 7.05
C GLU A 82 -6.43 -0.49 7.15
N THR A 83 -7.71 -0.15 7.26
CA THR A 83 -8.17 1.23 7.45
C THR A 83 -8.46 1.45 8.93
N THR A 84 -7.79 2.42 9.53
CA THR A 84 -8.01 2.86 10.91
C THR A 84 -8.67 4.24 10.89
N LEU A 85 -9.74 4.40 11.66
CA LEU A 85 -10.33 5.70 11.93
C LEU A 85 -9.53 6.40 13.03
N LEU A 86 -9.04 7.60 12.75
CA LEU A 86 -8.33 8.43 13.73
C LEU A 86 -9.39 9.18 14.54
N ALA A 87 -9.36 9.01 15.86
CA ALA A 87 -10.24 9.77 16.74
C ALA A 87 -9.85 11.25 16.68
N SER A 88 -10.81 12.08 16.27
CA SER A 88 -10.75 13.55 16.26
C SER A 88 -10.78 14.13 17.67
#